data_AF-A0A3M6ZZ44-F1
#
_entry.id   AF-A0A3M6ZZ44-F1
#
_cell.length_a   1.000
_cell.length_b   1.000
_cell.length_c   1.000
_cell.angle_alpha   90.00
_cell.angle_beta   90.00
_cell.angle_gamma   90.00
#
_symmetry.space_group_name_H-M   'P 1'
#
loop_
_entity.id
_entity.type
_entity.pdbx_description
1 polymer ?
#
loop_
_entity_poly.entity_id
_entity_poly.type
_entity_poly.pdbx_seq_one_letter_code
_entity_poly.pdbx_strand_id
1 'polypeptide(L)'
;MVHILDTLTRLENKFDNLSMSRGSRTPPDDHSPAFATSSLAAGSSATSLRDGSKGSEREANQTFRPKRFPTELQQQYQHLTVPHKIMLWPSIYIHLINSGISAASDLQYVLQEGTPFIIKRELQKHLSPLPSDAGLPCFAVNVGAAEHGQSSNVAFPTLTVQQIQEYSDAYFNTFNVLYPVLNRESFMNDIVARLLREGYGDGDVDSVLALFVFALGQVALEGVFDRPVSIVDGKPSGIRGGTLEHPPGLAIFNEGRRRLGFVATQCSLENVQILLLQATYYEACARHLDFWRSTVAASMACQVLIRCQTIDWSSSTGDLIKRAYWTCILSEELYHLDLDMPQTGIHTMEDDVPLPYFQEVNDHDHMGVYSPQVPMAGSEDRNQYQYYFLAMIALRRLIARIHGVIHE
;
A
#
# COMPACT_ATOMS: atom_id res chain seq x y z
N MET A 1 -10.83 10.30 -20.77
CA MET A 1 -10.49 9.00 -21.41
C MET A 1 -9.47 9.13 -22.55
N VAL A 2 -9.83 9.62 -23.75
CA VAL A 2 -8.99 9.57 -24.97
C VAL A 2 -7.54 10.05 -24.74
N HIS A 3 -7.32 11.27 -24.25
CA HIS A 3 -5.97 11.86 -24.21
C HIS A 3 -4.97 11.10 -23.28
N ILE A 4 -5.43 10.49 -22.19
CA ILE A 4 -4.55 9.71 -21.29
C ILE A 4 -4.22 8.36 -21.93
N LEU A 5 -5.23 7.64 -22.44
CA LEU A 5 -5.03 6.37 -23.14
C LEU A 5 -4.19 6.56 -24.41
N ASP A 6 -4.43 7.60 -25.19
CA ASP A 6 -3.62 7.95 -26.38
C ASP A 6 -2.19 8.34 -26.00
N THR A 7 -1.98 9.01 -24.85
CA THR A 7 -0.63 9.28 -24.34
C THR A 7 0.09 7.99 -23.94
N LEU A 8 -0.59 7.04 -23.30
CA LEU A 8 -0.07 5.72 -22.94
C LEU A 8 0.23 4.89 -24.20
N THR A 9 -0.73 4.76 -25.11
CA THR A 9 -0.59 4.08 -26.41
C THR A 9 0.56 4.67 -27.23
N ARG A 10 0.76 5.99 -27.20
CA ARG A 10 1.90 6.68 -27.84
C ARG A 10 3.24 6.40 -27.14
N LEU A 11 3.26 6.13 -25.84
CA LEU A 11 4.45 5.68 -25.13
C LEU A 11 4.75 4.21 -25.48
N GLU A 12 3.75 3.32 -25.43
CA GLU A 12 3.87 1.91 -25.82
C GLU A 12 4.43 1.76 -27.24
N ASN A 13 3.81 2.43 -28.22
CA ASN A 13 4.29 2.46 -29.60
C ASN A 13 5.74 2.96 -29.73
N LYS A 14 6.19 3.89 -28.87
CA LYS A 14 7.59 4.35 -28.89
C LYS A 14 8.56 3.29 -28.36
N PHE A 15 8.16 2.50 -27.36
CA PHE A 15 8.98 1.41 -26.84
C PHE A 15 9.05 0.21 -27.79
N ASP A 16 7.95 -0.13 -28.47
CA ASP A 16 7.95 -1.19 -29.47
C ASP A 16 8.95 -0.86 -30.61
N ASN A 17 8.98 0.40 -31.06
CA ASN A 17 9.98 0.88 -32.02
C ASN A 17 11.44 0.83 -31.49
N LEU A 18 11.66 1.06 -30.19
CA LEU A 18 12.99 0.92 -29.57
C LEU A 18 13.45 -0.55 -29.49
N SER A 19 12.54 -1.47 -29.21
CA SER A 19 12.84 -2.92 -29.21
C SER A 19 13.19 -3.43 -30.61
N MET A 20 12.45 -3.00 -31.65
CA MET A 20 12.76 -3.34 -33.04
C MET A 20 14.10 -2.76 -33.51
N SER A 21 14.48 -1.56 -33.04
CA SER A 21 15.78 -0.96 -33.37
C SER A 21 16.98 -1.75 -32.82
N ARG A 22 16.81 -2.54 -31.74
CA ARG A 22 17.86 -3.44 -31.21
C ARG A 22 18.10 -4.68 -32.08
N GLY A 23 17.19 -5.04 -32.98
CA GLY A 23 17.37 -6.15 -33.93
C GLY A 23 18.41 -5.88 -35.04
N SER A 24 18.87 -4.63 -35.19
CA SER A 24 19.82 -4.23 -36.23
C SER A 24 21.28 -4.26 -35.75
N ARG A 25 21.88 -5.47 -35.79
CA ARG A 25 23.33 -5.78 -35.74
C ARG A 25 24.31 -4.61 -35.55
N THR A 26 24.96 -4.55 -34.40
CA THR A 26 26.32 -4.00 -34.25
C THR A 26 27.34 -5.15 -34.23
N PRO A 27 28.57 -4.95 -34.73
CA PRO A 27 29.64 -5.95 -34.62
C PRO A 27 30.15 -6.08 -33.17
N PRO A 28 30.84 -7.18 -32.81
CA PRO A 28 31.30 -7.39 -31.44
C PRO A 28 32.55 -6.56 -31.13
N ASP A 29 32.44 -5.64 -30.17
CA ASP A 29 33.60 -5.13 -29.46
C ASP A 29 33.95 -6.09 -28.31
N ASP A 30 35.17 -6.61 -28.36
CA ASP A 30 35.76 -7.39 -27.28
C ASP A 30 36.00 -6.50 -26.04
N HIS A 31 36.08 -7.11 -24.85
CA HIS A 31 36.23 -6.47 -23.53
C HIS A 31 34.97 -5.92 -22.84
N SER A 32 34.16 -6.83 -22.26
CA SER A 32 33.50 -6.60 -20.96
C SER A 32 33.26 -7.93 -20.24
N PRO A 33 33.45 -8.01 -18.90
CA PRO A 33 33.28 -9.27 -18.17
C PRO A 33 31.79 -9.61 -18.01
N ALA A 34 31.42 -10.87 -18.29
CA ALA A 34 30.05 -11.34 -18.21
C ALA A 34 29.53 -11.36 -16.77
N PHE A 35 28.40 -10.69 -16.51
CA PHE A 35 27.58 -10.93 -15.33
C PHE A 35 26.72 -12.17 -15.57
N ALA A 36 27.13 -13.30 -14.98
CA ALA A 36 26.32 -14.51 -14.96
C ALA A 36 25.24 -14.41 -13.87
N THR A 37 23.97 -14.43 -14.27
CA THR A 37 22.84 -14.69 -13.36
C THR A 37 22.93 -16.12 -12.84
N SER A 38 23.25 -16.29 -11.57
CA SER A 38 23.23 -17.60 -10.91
C SER A 38 21.92 -17.78 -10.14
N SER A 39 21.04 -18.60 -10.70
CA SER A 39 19.95 -19.21 -9.95
C SER A 39 20.53 -20.17 -8.91
N LEU A 40 20.23 -19.95 -7.63
CA LEU A 40 20.64 -20.85 -6.55
C LEU A 40 19.44 -21.35 -5.77
N ALA A 41 19.14 -22.63 -6.00
CA ALA A 41 18.29 -23.43 -5.13
C ALA A 41 18.97 -23.66 -3.77
N ALA A 42 18.18 -24.06 -2.78
CA ALA A 42 18.63 -24.27 -1.40
C ALA A 42 19.67 -25.39 -1.26
N GLY A 43 20.66 -25.21 -0.37
CA GLY A 43 21.50 -26.31 0.09
C GLY A 43 22.80 -25.95 0.82
N SER A 44 22.79 -26.16 2.14
CA SER A 44 23.94 -26.61 2.97
C SER A 44 25.19 -25.72 3.14
N SER A 45 25.44 -25.35 4.41
CA SER A 45 26.65 -24.65 4.86
C SER A 45 27.88 -25.56 4.98
N ALA A 46 29.06 -25.04 4.65
CA ALA A 46 30.35 -25.60 5.09
C ALA A 46 31.42 -24.49 5.26
N THR A 47 32.21 -24.56 6.33
CA THR A 47 33.21 -23.55 6.75
C THR A 47 34.65 -23.94 6.40
N SER A 48 35.47 -22.99 5.93
CA SER A 48 36.94 -23.06 5.91
C SER A 48 37.51 -21.65 5.64
N LEU A 49 38.03 -20.91 6.64
CA LEU A 49 39.41 -20.87 7.16
C LEU A 49 40.44 -20.09 6.28
N ARG A 50 41.30 -19.30 6.97
CA ARG A 50 42.22 -18.26 6.45
C ARG A 50 43.67 -18.75 6.23
N ASP A 51 44.39 -18.08 5.33
CA ASP A 51 45.82 -17.68 5.41
C ASP A 51 46.08 -16.49 4.44
N GLY A 52 47.07 -15.58 4.57
CA GLY A 52 47.95 -15.28 5.70
C GLY A 52 49.14 -14.31 5.43
N SER A 53 49.65 -14.18 4.19
CA SER A 53 51.02 -13.69 3.96
C SER A 53 51.22 -12.18 3.62
N LYS A 54 51.96 -11.53 4.54
CA LYS A 54 52.68 -10.23 4.55
C LYS A 54 53.30 -9.68 3.23
N GLY A 55 53.48 -8.35 3.16
CA GLY A 55 54.74 -7.80 2.60
C GLY A 55 54.81 -6.33 2.12
N SER A 56 55.51 -5.48 2.91
CA SER A 56 56.30 -4.29 2.52
C SER A 56 55.70 -2.87 2.55
N GLU A 57 56.40 -1.99 3.26
CA GLU A 57 56.21 -0.54 3.36
C GLU A 57 56.98 0.20 2.25
N ARG A 58 56.57 1.45 1.94
CA ARG A 58 57.44 2.56 1.50
C ARG A 58 56.72 3.91 1.60
N GLU A 59 57.47 4.95 1.93
CA GLU A 59 56.95 6.25 2.39
C GLU A 59 56.64 7.29 1.29
N ALA A 60 55.87 8.30 1.72
CA ALA A 60 55.89 9.70 1.29
C ALA A 60 55.62 10.06 -0.19
N ASN A 61 54.43 10.65 -0.42
CA ASN A 61 54.37 12.00 -1.00
C ASN A 61 53.04 12.68 -0.66
N GLN A 62 53.09 13.82 0.05
CA GLN A 62 51.91 14.62 0.36
C GLN A 62 51.51 15.47 -0.85
N THR A 63 50.39 15.13 -1.47
CA THR A 63 49.69 16.01 -2.41
C THR A 63 48.26 16.20 -1.93
N PHE A 64 47.80 17.46 -1.87
CA PHE A 64 46.42 17.81 -1.53
C PHE A 64 45.45 17.09 -2.47
N ARG A 65 44.79 16.04 -1.98
CA ARG A 65 43.66 15.41 -2.67
C ARG A 65 42.36 16.09 -2.22
N PRO A 66 41.43 16.41 -3.13
CA PRO A 66 40.04 16.62 -2.72
C PRO A 66 39.57 15.36 -1.98
N LYS A 67 38.72 15.52 -0.95
CA LYS A 67 38.22 14.41 -0.12
C LYS A 67 37.71 13.29 -1.01
N ARG A 68 38.49 12.20 -1.14
CA ARG A 68 38.08 11.03 -1.93
C ARG A 68 36.84 10.42 -1.26
N PHE A 69 35.92 9.94 -2.09
CA PHE A 69 34.92 8.98 -1.65
C PHE A 69 35.63 7.83 -0.88
N PRO A 70 35.10 7.37 0.26
CA PRO A 70 35.70 6.29 1.03
C PRO A 70 35.96 5.07 0.15
N THR A 71 37.17 4.53 0.22
CA THR A 71 37.58 3.34 -0.58
C THR A 71 37.00 2.04 0.02
N GLU A 72 36.09 2.16 0.98
CA GLU A 72 35.38 1.08 1.66
C GLU A 72 34.22 0.50 0.82
N LEU A 73 33.83 1.18 -0.28
CA LEU A 73 32.89 0.71 -1.32
C LEU A 73 33.35 -0.57 -2.08
N GLN A 74 34.48 -1.17 -1.70
CA GLN A 74 34.98 -2.46 -2.20
C GLN A 74 34.60 -3.66 -1.32
N GLN A 75 33.87 -3.46 -0.22
CA GLN A 75 33.23 -4.55 0.52
C GLN A 75 31.87 -4.87 -0.14
N GLN A 76 31.60 -6.16 -0.35
CA GLN A 76 30.43 -6.77 -0.99
C GLN A 76 29.25 -5.80 -1.25
N TYR A 77 29.09 -5.37 -2.50
CA TYR A 77 27.99 -4.50 -2.92
C TYR A 77 26.64 -5.18 -2.62
N GLN A 78 25.98 -4.79 -1.53
CA GLN A 78 24.69 -5.33 -1.15
C GLN A 78 23.57 -4.75 -2.03
N HIS A 79 22.46 -5.48 -2.16
CA HIS A 79 21.32 -5.00 -2.93
C HIS A 79 20.73 -3.75 -2.29
N LEU A 80 20.43 -2.77 -3.14
CA LEU A 80 19.82 -1.50 -2.77
C LEU A 80 18.72 -1.19 -3.79
N THR A 81 17.50 -1.00 -3.32
CA THR A 81 16.37 -0.52 -4.11
C THR A 81 16.61 0.91 -4.62
N VAL A 82 15.75 1.37 -5.53
CA VAL A 82 15.86 2.73 -6.09
C VAL A 82 15.72 3.82 -5.01
N PRO A 83 14.75 3.77 -4.07
CA PRO A 83 14.68 4.73 -2.97
C PRO A 83 15.95 4.77 -2.11
N HIS A 84 16.54 3.60 -1.79
CA HIS A 84 17.75 3.55 -0.97
C HIS A 84 18.95 4.16 -1.70
N LYS A 85 19.05 4.00 -3.03
CA LYS A 85 20.06 4.69 -3.86
C LYS A 85 19.84 6.21 -3.90
N ILE A 86 18.60 6.69 -3.86
CA ILE A 86 18.29 8.14 -3.84
C ILE A 86 18.78 8.78 -2.53
N MET A 87 18.65 8.11 -1.38
CA MET A 87 19.20 8.62 -0.10
C MET A 87 20.72 8.87 -0.14
N LEU A 88 21.43 8.15 -1.01
CA LEU A 88 22.88 8.22 -1.19
C LEU A 88 23.31 9.24 -2.24
N TRP A 89 22.38 9.95 -2.90
CA TRP A 89 22.72 11.02 -3.84
C TRP A 89 23.44 12.15 -3.10
N PRO A 90 24.52 12.74 -3.66
CA PRO A 90 25.38 13.67 -2.91
C PRO A 90 24.64 14.81 -2.22
N SER A 91 23.68 15.45 -2.90
CA SER A 91 22.89 16.55 -2.33
C SER A 91 21.98 16.10 -1.18
N ILE A 92 21.38 14.92 -1.27
CA ILE A 92 20.47 14.37 -0.25
C ILE A 92 21.30 13.89 0.96
N TYR A 93 22.36 13.14 0.71
CA TYR A 93 23.30 12.66 1.71
C TYR A 93 23.92 13.82 2.54
N ILE A 94 24.40 14.86 1.85
CA ILE A 94 24.95 16.06 2.50
C ILE A 94 23.86 16.82 3.26
N HIS A 95 22.64 16.93 2.73
CA HIS A 95 21.53 17.57 3.43
C HIS A 95 21.15 16.83 4.72
N LEU A 96 21.07 15.51 4.68
CA LEU A 96 20.77 14.68 5.85
C LEU A 96 21.84 14.85 6.94
N ILE A 97 23.13 14.78 6.59
CA ILE A 97 24.22 15.05 7.55
C ILE A 97 24.16 16.46 8.13
N ASN A 98 23.96 17.47 7.28
CA ASN A 98 23.91 18.87 7.72
C ASN A 98 22.64 19.23 8.50
N SER A 99 21.58 18.41 8.44
CA SER A 99 20.34 18.61 9.19
C SER A 99 20.48 18.33 10.68
N GLY A 100 21.54 17.62 11.10
CA GLY A 100 21.79 17.28 12.51
C GLY A 100 20.89 16.19 13.09
N ILE A 101 19.99 15.59 12.29
CA ILE A 101 19.14 14.49 12.76
C ILE A 101 19.98 13.25 13.10
N SER A 102 19.61 12.53 14.17
CA SER A 102 20.29 11.28 14.57
C SER A 102 20.36 10.26 13.45
N ALA A 103 19.29 10.17 12.65
CA ALA A 103 19.18 9.28 11.50
C ALA A 103 20.26 9.49 10.42
N ALA A 104 20.96 10.64 10.40
CA ALA A 104 22.05 10.86 9.47
C ALA A 104 23.25 9.94 9.73
N SER A 105 23.48 9.55 10.99
CA SER A 105 24.52 8.59 11.35
C SER A 105 24.20 7.16 10.88
N ASP A 106 22.93 6.87 10.60
CA ASP A 106 22.48 5.54 10.17
C ASP A 106 22.75 5.25 8.69
N LEU A 107 23.04 6.27 7.85
CA LEU A 107 23.24 6.07 6.41
C LEU A 107 24.43 5.15 6.08
N GLN A 108 25.40 5.03 6.99
CA GLN A 108 26.51 4.08 6.83
C GLN A 108 26.00 2.62 6.86
N TYR A 109 24.99 2.31 7.67
CA TYR A 109 24.41 0.96 7.71
C TYR A 109 23.56 0.66 6.48
N VAL A 110 22.88 1.66 5.89
CA VAL A 110 22.20 1.50 4.59
C VAL A 110 23.19 1.03 3.51
N LEU A 111 24.40 1.60 3.47
CA LEU A 111 25.45 1.18 2.55
C LEU A 111 26.00 -0.23 2.82
N GLN A 112 26.08 -0.64 4.09
CA GLN A 112 26.71 -1.90 4.51
C GLN A 112 25.77 -3.09 4.51
N GLU A 113 24.50 -2.89 4.88
CA GLU A 113 23.49 -3.93 5.11
C GLU A 113 22.32 -3.87 4.11
N GLY A 114 22.31 -2.89 3.20
CA GLY A 114 21.28 -2.74 2.17
C GLY A 114 19.87 -2.56 2.73
N THR A 115 18.89 -3.03 1.97
CA THR A 115 17.47 -3.03 2.36
C THR A 115 17.18 -3.73 3.70
N PRO A 116 17.80 -4.88 4.07
CA PRO A 116 17.65 -5.50 5.39
C PRO A 116 17.83 -4.57 6.59
N PHE A 117 18.67 -3.52 6.51
CA PHE A 117 18.82 -2.53 7.59
C PHE A 117 17.49 -1.81 7.90
N ILE A 118 16.76 -1.42 6.86
CA ILE A 118 15.53 -0.65 6.98
C ILE A 118 14.40 -1.53 7.52
N ILE A 119 14.37 -2.80 7.10
CA ILE A 119 13.46 -3.81 7.68
C ILE A 119 13.74 -4.04 9.18
N LYS A 120 15.02 -4.15 9.59
CA LYS A 120 15.39 -4.23 11.01
C LYS A 120 14.94 -2.99 11.79
N ARG A 121 15.09 -1.80 11.21
CA ARG A 121 14.65 -0.54 11.84
C ARG A 121 13.13 -0.50 12.03
N GLU A 122 12.35 -0.92 11.04
CA GLU A 122 10.88 -0.96 11.13
C GLU A 122 10.41 -2.01 12.16
N LEU A 123 11.07 -3.17 12.23
CA LEU A 123 10.83 -4.16 13.30
C LEU A 123 11.14 -3.60 14.71
N GLN A 124 12.20 -2.80 14.85
CA GLN A 124 12.57 -2.17 16.13
C GLN A 124 11.67 -1.00 16.50
N LYS A 125 11.10 -0.29 15.52
CA LYS A 125 10.12 0.79 15.73
C LYS A 125 8.81 0.24 16.32
N HIS A 126 8.42 -0.97 15.92
CA HIS A 126 7.12 -1.58 16.23
C HIS A 126 7.24 -2.91 16.98
N LEU A 127 8.05 -2.96 18.04
CA LEU A 127 8.26 -4.14 18.89
C LEU A 127 6.96 -4.71 19.49
N SER A 128 5.94 -3.88 19.66
CA SER A 128 4.59 -4.27 20.08
C SER A 128 3.56 -4.05 18.97
N PRO A 129 2.47 -4.84 18.95
CA PRO A 129 1.27 -4.49 18.18
C PRO A 129 0.70 -3.14 18.65
N LEU A 130 -0.15 -2.52 17.84
CA LEU A 130 -0.92 -1.35 18.28
C LEU A 130 -1.68 -1.64 19.59
N PRO A 131 -1.71 -0.72 20.57
CA PRO A 131 -2.36 -0.90 21.86
C PRO A 131 -3.83 -1.35 21.74
N SER A 132 -4.27 -2.15 22.70
CA SER A 132 -5.62 -2.77 22.73
C SER A 132 -6.52 -2.21 23.83
N ASP A 133 -6.01 -1.26 24.61
CA ASP A 133 -6.66 -0.55 25.70
C ASP A 133 -7.61 0.56 25.22
N ALA A 134 -7.30 1.20 24.09
CA ALA A 134 -8.25 2.06 23.38
C ALA A 134 -9.44 1.22 22.87
N GLY A 135 -10.66 1.56 23.31
CA GLY A 135 -11.88 0.90 22.88
C GLY A 135 -13.07 1.85 22.93
N LEU A 136 -14.12 1.52 22.18
CA LEU A 136 -15.37 2.30 22.23
C LEU A 136 -16.27 1.76 23.35
N PRO A 137 -16.88 2.62 24.18
CA PRO A 137 -18.01 2.20 25.01
C PRO A 137 -19.09 1.58 24.12
N CYS A 138 -19.74 0.51 24.56
CA CYS A 138 -20.79 -0.15 23.78
C CYS A 138 -21.94 -0.67 24.65
N PHE A 139 -23.10 -0.89 24.05
CA PHE A 139 -24.25 -1.56 24.67
C PHE A 139 -24.87 -2.57 23.70
N ALA A 140 -25.49 -3.63 24.22
CA ALA A 140 -26.15 -4.64 23.40
C ALA A 140 -27.49 -4.12 22.84
N VAL A 141 -27.73 -4.35 21.55
CA VAL A 141 -28.94 -3.88 20.83
C VAL A 141 -30.08 -4.90 20.93
N ASN A 142 -29.76 -6.21 20.86
CA ASN A 142 -30.74 -7.29 20.71
C ASN A 142 -30.66 -8.34 21.85
N VAL A 143 -30.80 -7.89 23.11
CA VAL A 143 -30.71 -8.77 24.30
C VAL A 143 -31.82 -9.85 24.34
N GLY A 144 -32.98 -9.58 23.73
CA GLY A 144 -34.16 -10.47 23.78
C GLY A 144 -34.15 -11.69 22.85
N ALA A 145 -33.18 -11.81 21.92
CA ALA A 145 -33.13 -12.86 20.91
C ALA A 145 -32.02 -13.91 21.13
N ALA A 146 -31.43 -13.94 22.32
CA ALA A 146 -30.28 -14.80 22.66
C ALA A 146 -30.62 -16.30 22.85
N GLU A 147 -31.62 -16.84 22.15
CA GLU A 147 -32.08 -18.22 22.32
C GLU A 147 -31.16 -19.28 21.68
N HIS A 148 -30.18 -18.89 20.86
CA HIS A 148 -29.39 -19.81 20.04
C HIS A 148 -27.86 -19.60 20.11
N GLY A 149 -27.34 -18.96 21.17
CA GLY A 149 -25.89 -18.87 21.43
C GLY A 149 -25.11 -17.93 20.48
N GLN A 150 -25.80 -17.08 19.73
CA GLN A 150 -25.18 -16.01 18.94
C GLN A 150 -24.77 -14.84 19.87
N SER A 151 -23.61 -14.23 19.59
CA SER A 151 -23.19 -12.98 20.24
C SER A 151 -24.17 -11.86 19.90
N SER A 152 -24.60 -11.07 20.89
CA SER A 152 -25.55 -9.98 20.63
C SER A 152 -24.84 -8.81 19.95
N ASN A 153 -25.38 -8.34 18.82
CA ASN A 153 -24.92 -7.10 18.19
C ASN A 153 -24.87 -5.95 19.20
N VAL A 154 -23.83 -5.12 19.09
CA VAL A 154 -23.62 -3.95 19.96
C VAL A 154 -23.76 -2.64 19.19
N ALA A 155 -24.08 -1.56 19.88
CA ALA A 155 -24.00 -0.19 19.35
C ALA A 155 -23.05 0.65 20.20
N PHE A 156 -22.44 1.66 19.57
CA PHE A 156 -21.45 2.54 20.18
C PHE A 156 -22.04 3.94 20.34
N PRO A 157 -22.41 4.39 21.56
CA PRO A 157 -23.05 5.70 21.77
C PRO A 157 -22.14 6.89 21.45
N THR A 158 -20.82 6.67 21.39
CA THR A 158 -19.80 7.66 21.01
C THR A 158 -19.51 7.70 19.50
N LEU A 159 -20.18 6.86 18.70
CA LEU A 159 -20.11 6.83 17.24
C LEU A 159 -21.47 7.26 16.70
N THR A 160 -21.76 8.56 16.81
CA THR A 160 -23.04 9.13 16.41
C THR A 160 -23.26 9.05 14.89
N VAL A 161 -24.52 9.17 14.44
CA VAL A 161 -24.86 9.22 13.00
C VAL A 161 -24.06 10.32 12.29
N GLN A 162 -23.87 11.48 12.93
CA GLN A 162 -23.05 12.56 12.39
C GLN A 162 -21.59 12.13 12.19
N GLN A 163 -20.95 11.54 13.20
CA GLN A 163 -19.56 11.06 13.09
C GLN A 163 -19.42 9.94 12.05
N ILE A 164 -20.38 9.02 11.98
CA ILE A 164 -20.43 7.97 10.95
C ILE A 164 -20.40 8.60 9.56
N GLN A 165 -21.18 9.66 9.34
CA GLN A 165 -21.26 10.34 8.06
C GLN A 165 -19.99 11.16 7.77
N GLU A 166 -19.49 11.93 8.74
CA GLU A 166 -18.23 12.69 8.63
C GLU A 166 -17.02 11.79 8.36
N TYR A 167 -16.88 10.67 9.06
CA TYR A 167 -15.79 9.72 8.83
C TYR A 167 -15.94 8.98 7.50
N SER A 168 -17.15 8.60 7.09
CA SER A 168 -17.39 8.02 5.76
C SER A 168 -17.01 8.99 4.66
N ASP A 169 -17.42 10.25 4.78
CA ASP A 169 -17.10 11.30 3.82
C ASP A 169 -15.59 11.54 3.73
N ALA A 170 -14.91 11.61 4.87
CA ALA A 170 -13.46 11.78 4.94
C ALA A 170 -12.71 10.59 4.30
N TYR A 171 -13.09 9.34 4.60
CA TYR A 171 -12.51 8.14 3.99
C TYR A 171 -12.66 8.14 2.46
N PHE A 172 -13.89 8.34 1.97
CA PHE A 172 -14.17 8.26 0.53
C PHE A 172 -13.53 9.40 -0.28
N ASN A 173 -13.21 10.52 0.36
CA ASN A 173 -12.55 11.67 -0.26
C ASN A 173 -11.01 11.64 -0.13
N THR A 174 -10.43 10.64 0.56
CA THR A 174 -8.98 10.52 0.79
C THR A 174 -8.44 9.14 0.45
N PHE A 175 -8.71 8.13 1.27
CA PHE A 175 -8.15 6.79 1.11
C PHE A 175 -8.78 6.04 -0.07
N ASN A 176 -10.10 6.12 -0.26
CA ASN A 176 -10.76 5.49 -1.42
C ASN A 176 -10.43 6.19 -2.75
N VAL A 177 -9.78 7.36 -2.74
CA VAL A 177 -9.28 8.02 -3.96
C VAL A 177 -8.00 7.34 -4.46
N LEU A 178 -7.16 6.83 -3.55
CA LEU A 178 -5.93 6.10 -3.86
C LEU A 178 -6.19 4.59 -4.05
N TYR A 179 -7.01 4.02 -3.16
CA TYR A 179 -7.34 2.60 -3.11
C TYR A 179 -8.87 2.43 -3.19
N PRO A 180 -9.48 2.47 -4.40
CA PRO A 180 -10.92 2.56 -4.57
C PRO A 180 -11.64 1.21 -4.40
N VAL A 181 -11.40 0.56 -3.27
CA VAL A 181 -11.85 -0.81 -2.99
C VAL A 181 -13.35 -0.89 -2.67
N LEU A 182 -14.00 0.23 -2.32
CA LEU A 182 -15.44 0.30 -2.02
C LEU A 182 -16.22 1.19 -3.01
N ASN A 183 -17.54 0.95 -3.09
CA ASN A 183 -18.50 1.89 -3.64
C ASN A 183 -19.14 2.69 -2.50
N ARG A 184 -19.08 4.02 -2.59
CA ARG A 184 -19.65 4.95 -1.59
C ARG A 184 -21.15 4.77 -1.39
N GLU A 185 -21.90 4.56 -2.46
CA GLU A 185 -23.35 4.49 -2.43
C GLU A 185 -23.84 3.20 -1.76
N SER A 186 -23.36 2.04 -2.23
CA SER A 186 -23.65 0.74 -1.60
C SER A 186 -23.19 0.69 -0.14
N PHE A 187 -22.02 1.26 0.18
CA PHE A 187 -21.55 1.33 1.56
C PHE A 187 -22.52 2.12 2.46
N MET A 188 -22.99 3.28 2.02
CA MET A 188 -23.91 4.10 2.84
C MET A 188 -25.33 3.51 2.89
N ASN A 189 -25.86 3.08 1.74
CA ASN A 189 -27.25 2.66 1.60
C ASN A 189 -27.51 1.24 2.10
N ASP A 190 -26.53 0.33 1.98
CA ASP A 190 -26.68 -1.08 2.36
C ASP A 190 -26.01 -1.34 3.71
N ILE A 191 -24.69 -1.14 3.80
CA ILE A 191 -23.89 -1.48 4.99
C ILE A 191 -24.21 -0.56 6.17
N VAL A 192 -24.03 0.75 6.02
CA VAL A 192 -24.23 1.71 7.13
C VAL A 192 -25.69 1.75 7.58
N ALA A 193 -26.64 1.79 6.64
CA ALA A 193 -28.07 1.78 6.97
C ALA A 193 -28.51 0.52 7.73
N ARG A 194 -27.92 -0.65 7.43
CA ARG A 194 -28.16 -1.89 8.16
C ARG A 194 -27.55 -1.83 9.57
N LEU A 195 -26.29 -1.43 9.70
CA LEU A 195 -25.60 -1.34 11.00
C LEU A 195 -26.23 -0.32 11.95
N LEU A 196 -26.76 0.80 11.44
CA LEU A 196 -27.52 1.78 12.23
C LEU A 196 -28.83 1.21 12.82
N ARG A 197 -29.42 0.19 12.18
CA ARG A 197 -30.64 -0.49 12.64
C ARG A 197 -30.36 -1.69 13.54
N GLU A 198 -29.34 -2.48 13.19
CA GLU A 198 -29.09 -3.81 13.76
C GLU A 198 -27.91 -3.87 14.74
N GLY A 199 -27.05 -2.85 14.76
CA GLY A 199 -25.79 -2.85 15.49
C GLY A 199 -24.69 -3.69 14.81
N TYR A 200 -23.53 -3.74 15.46
CA TYR A 200 -22.31 -4.36 14.97
C TYR A 200 -22.13 -5.75 15.60
N GLY A 201 -22.08 -6.79 14.76
CA GLY A 201 -21.98 -8.19 15.18
C GLY A 201 -20.55 -8.74 15.22
N ASP A 202 -20.35 -9.83 15.95
CA ASP A 202 -19.15 -10.66 15.82
C ASP A 202 -19.32 -11.63 14.65
N GLY A 203 -18.28 -11.81 13.82
CA GLY A 203 -18.37 -12.61 12.59
C GLY A 203 -19.08 -11.94 11.41
N ASP A 204 -19.58 -10.71 11.59
CA ASP A 204 -20.18 -9.90 10.52
C ASP A 204 -19.08 -9.11 9.76
N VAL A 205 -18.94 -9.38 8.45
CA VAL A 205 -17.95 -8.72 7.59
C VAL A 205 -18.23 -7.22 7.45
N ASP A 206 -19.49 -6.84 7.29
CA ASP A 206 -19.92 -5.44 7.15
C ASP A 206 -19.54 -4.62 8.39
N SER A 207 -19.70 -5.22 9.58
CA SER A 207 -19.31 -4.61 10.86
C SER A 207 -17.81 -4.30 10.89
N VAL A 208 -16.95 -5.22 10.44
CA VAL A 208 -15.49 -5.00 10.37
C VAL A 208 -15.14 -3.94 9.32
N LEU A 209 -15.74 -4.05 8.13
CA LEU A 209 -15.52 -3.17 6.98
C LEU A 209 -15.89 -1.72 7.34
N ALA A 210 -17.07 -1.50 7.93
CA ALA A 210 -17.52 -0.18 8.38
C ALA A 210 -16.61 0.40 9.48
N LEU A 211 -16.22 -0.39 10.48
CA LEU A 211 -15.32 0.07 11.55
C LEU A 211 -13.94 0.49 11.01
N PHE A 212 -13.40 -0.21 10.00
CA PHE A 212 -12.15 0.20 9.36
C PHE A 212 -12.31 1.45 8.47
N VAL A 213 -13.44 1.59 7.76
CA VAL A 213 -13.78 2.83 7.03
C VAL A 213 -13.86 4.03 7.98
N PHE A 214 -14.54 3.89 9.12
CA PHE A 214 -14.67 4.98 10.09
C PHE A 214 -13.34 5.31 10.78
N ALA A 215 -12.52 4.30 11.11
CA ALA A 215 -11.19 4.52 11.66
C ALA A 215 -10.29 5.29 10.68
N LEU A 216 -10.28 4.92 9.39
CA LEU A 216 -9.59 5.66 8.34
C LEU A 216 -10.17 7.07 8.14
N GLY A 217 -11.49 7.23 8.22
CA GLY A 217 -12.14 8.54 8.20
C GLY A 217 -11.66 9.47 9.32
N GLN A 218 -11.51 8.95 10.52
CA GLN A 218 -10.94 9.70 11.65
C GLN A 218 -9.46 10.05 11.41
N VAL A 219 -8.66 9.13 10.84
CA VAL A 219 -7.27 9.42 10.41
C VAL A 219 -7.22 10.53 9.35
N ALA A 220 -8.13 10.53 8.38
CA ALA A 220 -8.18 11.55 7.33
C ALA A 220 -8.46 12.96 7.89
N LEU A 221 -9.34 13.07 8.90
CA LEU A 221 -9.66 14.34 9.55
C LEU A 221 -8.51 14.80 10.47
N GLU A 222 -8.08 13.96 11.40
CA GLU A 222 -7.06 14.33 12.40
C GLU A 222 -5.67 14.52 11.76
N GLY A 223 -5.33 13.72 10.74
CA GLY A 223 -4.08 13.84 9.98
C GLY A 223 -3.91 15.17 9.22
N VAL A 224 -4.99 15.92 9.01
CA VAL A 224 -4.96 17.26 8.40
C VAL A 224 -5.14 18.36 9.44
N PHE A 225 -6.15 18.24 10.30
CA PHE A 225 -6.62 19.35 11.14
C PHE A 225 -6.10 19.32 12.59
N ASP A 226 -5.63 18.17 13.09
CA ASP A 226 -5.15 18.07 14.47
C ASP A 226 -3.68 18.49 14.61
N ARG A 227 -3.18 18.44 15.85
CA ARG A 227 -1.85 18.86 16.27
C ARG A 227 -0.77 17.96 15.63
N PRO A 228 0.41 18.52 15.33
CA PRO A 228 1.59 17.74 14.96
C PRO A 228 1.95 16.72 16.05
N VAL A 229 2.28 15.49 15.65
CA VAL A 229 2.69 14.41 16.56
C VAL A 229 3.96 14.76 17.34
N SER A 230 4.83 15.61 16.78
CA SER A 230 6.03 16.11 17.48
C SER A 230 6.39 17.54 17.07
N ILE A 231 7.17 18.20 17.93
CA ILE A 231 7.78 19.51 17.65
C ILE A 231 9.25 19.41 18.09
N VAL A 232 10.18 19.64 17.15
CA VAL A 232 11.63 19.59 17.39
C VAL A 232 12.20 20.97 17.05
N ASP A 233 12.93 21.59 17.99
CA ASP A 233 13.49 22.95 17.85
C ASP A 233 12.47 24.00 17.38
N GLY A 234 11.23 23.90 17.87
CA GLY A 234 10.11 24.77 17.50
C GLY A 234 9.50 24.49 16.12
N LYS A 235 10.01 23.51 15.36
CA LYS A 235 9.47 23.08 14.07
C LYS A 235 8.49 21.92 14.26
N PRO A 236 7.22 22.05 13.84
CA PRO A 236 6.26 20.95 13.91
C PRO A 236 6.55 19.85 12.87
N SER A 237 6.24 18.60 13.21
CA SER A 237 6.25 17.50 12.24
C SER A 237 5.19 17.68 11.15
N GLY A 238 5.44 17.14 9.96
CA GLY A 238 4.43 17.02 8.90
C GLY A 238 3.31 16.02 9.25
N ILE A 239 3.59 15.05 10.13
CA ILE A 239 2.63 14.07 10.64
C ILE A 239 1.82 14.70 11.78
N ARG A 240 0.50 14.49 11.78
CA ARG A 240 -0.50 15.04 12.71
C ARG A 240 -1.48 13.98 13.17
N GLY A 241 -2.19 14.27 14.25
CA GLY A 241 -3.21 13.40 14.84
C GLY A 241 -2.60 12.38 15.80
N GLY A 242 -3.10 12.37 17.03
CA GLY A 242 -2.71 11.37 18.04
C GLY A 242 -1.20 11.31 18.35
N THR A 243 -0.70 10.09 18.51
CA THR A 243 0.70 9.74 18.80
C THR A 243 1.13 8.51 18.00
N LEU A 244 2.41 8.12 18.06
CA LEU A 244 2.91 6.91 17.41
C LEU A 244 2.24 5.63 17.97
N GLU A 245 2.00 5.61 19.28
CA GLU A 245 1.38 4.51 19.99
C GLU A 245 -0.15 4.56 19.91
N HIS A 246 -0.73 5.77 19.92
CA HIS A 246 -2.18 6.01 19.82
C HIS A 246 -2.49 6.88 18.59
N PRO A 247 -2.44 6.30 17.37
CA PRO A 247 -2.86 6.99 16.16
C PRO A 247 -4.36 7.31 16.17
N PRO A 248 -4.82 8.27 15.36
CA PRO A 248 -6.24 8.56 15.16
C PRO A 248 -7.07 7.31 14.85
N GLY A 249 -8.31 7.27 15.31
CA GLY A 249 -9.21 6.14 15.03
C GLY A 249 -8.89 4.83 15.76
N LEU A 250 -7.83 4.74 16.57
CA LEU A 250 -7.38 3.47 17.19
C LEU A 250 -8.50 2.75 17.96
N ALA A 251 -9.34 3.48 18.70
CA ALA A 251 -10.46 2.88 19.43
C ALA A 251 -11.48 2.20 18.51
N ILE A 252 -11.80 2.82 17.36
CA ILE A 252 -12.70 2.27 16.33
C ILE A 252 -12.01 1.08 15.63
N PHE A 253 -10.74 1.24 15.26
CA PHE A 253 -9.95 0.19 14.65
C PHE A 253 -9.85 -1.04 15.54
N ASN A 254 -9.77 -0.87 16.86
CA ASN A 254 -9.72 -1.96 17.83
C ASN A 254 -11.03 -2.77 17.91
N GLU A 255 -12.19 -2.12 17.77
CA GLU A 255 -13.47 -2.81 17.62
C GLU A 255 -13.51 -3.68 16.34
N GLY A 256 -12.93 -3.18 15.25
CA GLY A 256 -12.78 -3.92 14.00
C GLY A 256 -11.78 -5.07 14.13
N ARG A 257 -10.60 -4.84 14.74
CA ARG A 257 -9.54 -5.86 14.97
C ARG A 257 -10.05 -7.03 15.80
N ARG A 258 -10.88 -6.79 16.83
CA ARG A 258 -11.46 -7.87 17.64
C ARG A 258 -12.43 -8.75 16.85
N ARG A 259 -13.22 -8.16 15.96
CA ARG A 259 -14.19 -8.87 15.09
C ARG A 259 -13.53 -9.56 13.90
N LEU A 260 -12.46 -8.99 13.36
CA LEU A 260 -11.68 -9.53 12.24
C LEU A 260 -11.27 -10.99 12.48
N GLY A 261 -10.93 -11.36 13.71
CA GLY A 261 -10.51 -12.74 14.05
C GLY A 261 -11.51 -13.84 13.64
N PHE A 262 -12.80 -13.52 13.53
CA PHE A 262 -13.84 -14.46 13.11
C PHE A 262 -14.00 -14.57 11.57
N VAL A 263 -13.53 -13.57 10.82
CA VAL A 263 -13.73 -13.48 9.35
C VAL A 263 -12.42 -13.49 8.55
N ALA A 264 -11.26 -13.38 9.22
CA ALA A 264 -9.95 -13.20 8.60
C ALA A 264 -9.54 -14.30 7.60
N THR A 265 -9.99 -15.54 7.80
CA THR A 265 -9.64 -16.70 6.95
C THR A 265 -10.61 -16.95 5.80
N GLN A 266 -11.59 -16.06 5.58
CA GLN A 266 -12.49 -16.15 4.43
C GLN A 266 -11.78 -15.74 3.14
N CYS A 267 -12.34 -16.08 1.98
CA CYS A 267 -11.82 -15.67 0.67
C CYS A 267 -12.94 -15.08 -0.20
N SER A 268 -13.71 -14.14 0.39
CA SER A 268 -14.73 -13.36 -0.30
C SER A 268 -14.19 -11.98 -0.69
N LEU A 269 -14.96 -11.23 -1.49
CA LEU A 269 -14.63 -9.85 -1.86
C LEU A 269 -14.52 -8.96 -0.61
N GLU A 270 -15.44 -9.12 0.33
CA GLU A 270 -15.52 -8.33 1.57
C GLU A 270 -14.30 -8.60 2.45
N ASN A 271 -13.85 -9.85 2.56
CA ASN A 271 -12.61 -10.18 3.26
C ASN A 271 -11.38 -9.51 2.62
N VAL A 272 -11.26 -9.53 1.28
CA VAL A 272 -10.17 -8.84 0.58
C VAL A 272 -10.24 -7.33 0.82
N GLN A 273 -11.42 -6.72 0.76
CA GLN A 273 -11.64 -5.30 1.07
C GLN A 273 -11.25 -4.98 2.52
N ILE A 274 -11.68 -5.80 3.49
CA ILE A 274 -11.33 -5.67 4.91
C ILE A 274 -9.81 -5.72 5.13
N LEU A 275 -9.10 -6.65 4.48
CA LEU A 275 -7.65 -6.79 4.60
C LEU A 275 -6.90 -5.63 3.93
N LEU A 276 -7.41 -5.09 2.83
CA LEU A 276 -6.88 -3.88 2.20
C LEU A 276 -7.13 -2.62 3.05
N LEU A 277 -8.32 -2.45 3.62
CA LEU A 277 -8.63 -1.37 4.58
C LEU A 277 -7.73 -1.45 5.82
N GLN A 278 -7.52 -2.65 6.35
CA GLN A 278 -6.57 -2.90 7.43
C GLN A 278 -5.14 -2.51 7.03
N ALA A 279 -4.69 -2.90 5.83
CA ALA A 279 -3.39 -2.50 5.32
C ALA A 279 -3.27 -0.97 5.29
N THR A 280 -4.22 -0.28 4.63
CA THR A 280 -4.25 1.18 4.52
C THR A 280 -4.20 1.87 5.88
N TYR A 281 -4.88 1.34 6.92
CA TYR A 281 -4.79 1.90 8.26
C TYR A 281 -3.39 1.76 8.86
N TYR A 282 -2.75 0.60 8.71
CA TYR A 282 -1.37 0.40 9.15
C TYR A 282 -0.38 1.31 8.41
N GLU A 283 -0.53 1.51 7.09
CA GLU A 283 0.30 2.44 6.33
C GLU A 283 0.11 3.88 6.77
N ALA A 284 -1.12 4.32 7.01
CA ALA A 284 -1.40 5.66 7.54
C ALA A 284 -0.80 5.88 8.95
N CYS A 285 -0.63 4.80 9.73
CA CYS A 285 0.07 4.80 11.01
C CYS A 285 1.61 4.61 10.89
N ALA A 286 2.16 4.61 9.67
CA ALA A 286 3.55 4.29 9.37
C ALA A 286 4.02 2.94 9.99
N ARG A 287 3.16 1.92 9.90
CA ARG A 287 3.42 0.51 10.28
C ARG A 287 3.57 -0.33 9.01
N HIS A 288 4.68 -0.12 8.32
CA HIS A 288 4.94 -0.58 6.96
C HIS A 288 4.95 -2.12 6.86
N LEU A 289 5.50 -2.82 7.85
CA LEU A 289 5.48 -4.29 7.86
C LEU A 289 4.09 -4.86 8.14
N ASP A 290 3.25 -4.17 8.94
CA ASP A 290 1.87 -4.61 9.17
C ASP A 290 0.98 -4.34 7.96
N PHE A 291 1.21 -3.23 7.23
CA PHE A 291 0.64 -3.02 5.89
C PHE A 291 1.00 -4.18 4.97
N TRP A 292 2.29 -4.48 4.78
CA TRP A 292 2.72 -5.52 3.84
C TRP A 292 2.12 -6.89 4.19
N ARG A 293 2.09 -7.27 5.47
CA ARG A 293 1.47 -8.53 5.91
C ARG A 293 -0.03 -8.59 5.62
N SER A 294 -0.72 -7.47 5.76
CA SER A 294 -2.16 -7.36 5.48
C SER A 294 -2.44 -7.41 3.97
N THR A 295 -1.62 -6.72 3.16
CA THR A 295 -1.64 -6.79 1.69
C THR A 295 -1.34 -8.19 1.17
N VAL A 296 -0.36 -8.91 1.75
CA VAL A 296 -0.08 -10.32 1.42
C VAL A 296 -1.30 -11.21 1.69
N ALA A 297 -1.97 -11.03 2.84
CA ALA A 297 -3.19 -11.76 3.15
C ALA A 297 -4.32 -11.45 2.15
N ALA A 298 -4.53 -10.17 1.83
CA ALA A 298 -5.50 -9.72 0.83
C ALA A 298 -5.21 -10.33 -0.55
N SER A 299 -3.96 -10.29 -1.01
CA SER A 299 -3.52 -10.88 -2.28
C SER A 299 -3.79 -12.38 -2.34
N MET A 300 -3.48 -13.12 -1.27
CA MET A 300 -3.74 -14.57 -1.22
C MET A 300 -5.25 -14.89 -1.24
N ALA A 301 -6.07 -14.15 -0.48
CA ALA A 301 -7.52 -14.32 -0.50
C ALA A 301 -8.12 -13.95 -1.87
N CYS A 302 -7.62 -12.89 -2.51
CA CYS A 302 -8.03 -12.44 -3.85
C CYS A 302 -7.66 -13.45 -4.94
N GLN A 303 -6.47 -14.05 -4.87
CA GLN A 303 -6.07 -15.15 -5.76
C GLN A 303 -6.99 -16.37 -5.64
N VAL A 304 -7.46 -16.72 -4.43
CA VAL A 304 -8.43 -17.81 -4.23
C VAL A 304 -9.80 -17.43 -4.78
N LEU A 305 -10.29 -16.23 -4.47
CA LEU A 305 -11.55 -15.67 -4.95
C LEU A 305 -11.67 -15.76 -6.48
N ILE A 306 -10.65 -15.27 -7.20
CA ILE A 306 -10.67 -15.19 -8.66
C ILE A 306 -10.51 -16.57 -9.32
N ARG A 307 -9.68 -17.48 -8.76
CA ARG A 307 -9.48 -18.82 -9.34
C ARG A 307 -10.62 -19.80 -9.04
N CYS A 308 -11.39 -19.58 -7.98
CA CYS A 308 -12.40 -20.54 -7.52
C CYS A 308 -13.86 -20.13 -7.80
N GLN A 309 -14.11 -18.93 -8.34
CA GLN A 309 -15.45 -18.43 -8.62
C GLN A 309 -15.61 -18.01 -10.08
N THR A 310 -16.79 -18.25 -10.66
CA THR A 310 -17.17 -17.73 -11.98
C THR A 310 -17.61 -16.27 -11.85
N ILE A 311 -16.73 -15.34 -12.21
CA ILE A 311 -16.98 -13.90 -12.06
C ILE A 311 -17.56 -13.31 -13.36
N ASP A 312 -18.72 -12.65 -13.26
CA ASP A 312 -19.18 -11.73 -14.30
C ASP A 312 -18.46 -10.38 -14.16
N TRP A 313 -17.43 -10.18 -14.98
CA TRP A 313 -16.63 -8.94 -15.02
C TRP A 313 -17.39 -7.69 -15.48
N SER A 314 -18.64 -7.83 -15.97
CA SER A 314 -19.54 -6.74 -16.34
C SER A 314 -20.55 -6.36 -15.25
N SER A 315 -20.60 -7.13 -14.15
CA SER A 315 -21.40 -6.82 -12.97
C SER A 315 -20.72 -5.81 -12.04
N SER A 316 -21.51 -5.14 -11.19
CA SER A 316 -21.00 -4.24 -10.14
C SER A 316 -20.07 -4.94 -9.15
N THR A 317 -20.39 -6.18 -8.75
CA THR A 317 -19.51 -7.03 -7.93
C THR A 317 -18.22 -7.37 -8.67
N GLY A 318 -18.29 -7.74 -9.95
CA GLY A 318 -17.11 -7.98 -10.78
C GLY A 318 -16.23 -6.73 -10.92
N ASP A 319 -16.81 -5.54 -10.94
CA ASP A 319 -16.07 -4.28 -10.91
C ASP A 319 -15.32 -4.06 -9.59
N LEU A 320 -15.96 -4.33 -8.45
CA LEU A 320 -15.30 -4.28 -7.15
C LEU A 320 -14.17 -5.33 -7.02
N ILE A 321 -14.34 -6.54 -7.58
CA ILE A 321 -13.27 -7.56 -7.61
C ILE A 321 -12.07 -7.07 -8.43
N LYS A 322 -12.29 -6.47 -9.62
CA LYS A 322 -11.20 -5.85 -10.41
C LYS A 322 -10.49 -4.77 -9.59
N ARG A 323 -11.21 -3.86 -8.94
CA ARG A 323 -10.60 -2.80 -8.11
C ARG A 323 -9.79 -3.38 -6.95
N ALA A 324 -10.30 -4.39 -6.26
CA ALA A 324 -9.60 -5.06 -5.16
C ALA A 324 -8.33 -5.78 -5.64
N TYR A 325 -8.39 -6.50 -6.76
CA TYR A 325 -7.25 -7.12 -7.42
C TYR A 325 -6.16 -6.10 -7.78
N TRP A 326 -6.52 -5.07 -8.54
CA TRP A 326 -5.55 -4.05 -8.98
C TRP A 326 -4.99 -3.24 -7.80
N THR A 327 -5.75 -3.09 -6.70
CA THR A 327 -5.23 -2.52 -5.45
C THR A 327 -4.17 -3.43 -4.82
N CYS A 328 -4.45 -4.74 -4.66
CA CYS A 328 -3.47 -5.71 -4.16
C CYS A 328 -2.16 -5.67 -4.97
N ILE A 329 -2.31 -5.64 -6.30
CA ILE A 329 -1.23 -5.59 -7.30
C ILE A 329 -0.32 -4.35 -7.14
N LEU A 330 -0.91 -3.16 -6.96
CA LEU A 330 -0.18 -1.91 -6.76
C LEU A 330 0.47 -1.85 -5.37
N SER A 331 -0.26 -2.23 -4.32
CA SER A 331 0.21 -2.21 -2.93
C SER A 331 1.36 -3.21 -2.69
N GLU A 332 1.31 -4.41 -3.27
CA GLU A 332 2.36 -5.41 -3.14
C GLU A 332 3.63 -5.00 -3.89
N GLU A 333 3.49 -4.48 -5.11
CA GLU A 333 4.65 -4.07 -5.92
C GLU A 333 5.37 -2.85 -5.35
N LEU A 334 4.66 -1.86 -4.78
CA LEU A 334 5.27 -0.72 -4.12
C LEU A 334 6.30 -1.18 -3.06
N TYR A 335 5.92 -2.14 -2.22
CA TYR A 335 6.79 -2.65 -1.16
C TYR A 335 7.84 -3.65 -1.67
N HIS A 336 7.58 -4.31 -2.79
CA HIS A 336 8.60 -5.10 -3.48
C HIS A 336 9.71 -4.20 -4.04
N LEU A 337 9.35 -3.14 -4.77
CA LEU A 337 10.29 -2.23 -5.42
C LEU A 337 11.03 -1.32 -4.43
N ASP A 338 10.36 -0.88 -3.36
CA ASP A 338 10.97 0.05 -2.39
C ASP A 338 11.74 -0.68 -1.27
N LEU A 339 11.24 -1.84 -0.82
CA LEU A 339 11.71 -2.53 0.38
C LEU A 339 12.11 -4.00 0.16
N ASP A 340 12.31 -4.45 -1.09
CA ASP A 340 12.69 -5.83 -1.46
C ASP A 340 11.75 -6.91 -0.85
N MET A 341 10.51 -6.55 -0.54
CA MET A 341 9.59 -7.45 0.16
C MET A 341 9.14 -8.61 -0.74
N PRO A 342 8.95 -9.83 -0.19
CA PRO A 342 8.44 -10.96 -0.97
C PRO A 342 7.03 -10.70 -1.53
N GLN A 343 6.81 -11.17 -2.75
CA GLN A 343 5.53 -11.12 -3.45
C GLN A 343 4.77 -12.46 -3.35
N THR A 344 3.44 -12.41 -3.42
CA THR A 344 2.55 -13.59 -3.43
C THR A 344 2.38 -14.22 -4.81
N GLY A 345 2.92 -13.61 -5.86
CA GLY A 345 2.73 -14.04 -7.25
C GLY A 345 1.37 -13.67 -7.85
N ILE A 346 0.58 -12.81 -7.19
CA ILE A 346 -0.72 -12.34 -7.71
C ILE A 346 -0.60 -11.70 -9.10
N HIS A 347 0.54 -11.07 -9.42
CA HIS A 347 0.83 -10.51 -10.74
C HIS A 347 0.78 -11.51 -11.89
N THR A 348 0.86 -12.82 -11.63
CA THR A 348 0.74 -13.87 -12.66
C THR A 348 -0.66 -13.96 -13.27
N MET A 349 -1.65 -13.28 -12.69
CA MET A 349 -3.04 -13.22 -13.15
C MET A 349 -3.37 -11.91 -13.88
N GLU A 350 -2.36 -11.09 -14.23
CA GLU A 350 -2.57 -9.74 -14.78
C GLU A 350 -3.34 -9.73 -16.11
N ASP A 351 -3.16 -10.77 -16.93
CA ASP A 351 -3.87 -10.91 -18.21
C ASP A 351 -5.28 -11.52 -18.06
N ASP A 352 -5.59 -12.16 -16.91
CA ASP A 352 -6.89 -12.77 -16.63
C ASP A 352 -7.91 -11.78 -16.05
N VAL A 353 -7.44 -10.67 -15.43
CA VAL A 353 -8.28 -9.71 -14.71
C VAL A 353 -8.39 -8.39 -15.47
N PRO A 354 -9.58 -8.03 -16.01
CA PRO A 354 -9.74 -6.79 -16.75
C PRO A 354 -9.50 -5.54 -15.90
N LEU A 355 -9.26 -4.40 -16.56
CA LEU A 355 -9.25 -3.10 -15.89
C LEU A 355 -10.65 -2.76 -15.32
N PRO A 356 -10.73 -2.10 -14.15
CA PRO A 356 -12.01 -1.65 -13.61
C PRO A 356 -12.62 -0.57 -14.51
N TYR A 357 -13.93 -0.67 -14.73
CA TYR A 357 -14.69 0.31 -15.51
C TYR A 357 -15.28 1.41 -14.65
N PHE A 358 -15.35 1.19 -13.33
CA PHE A 358 -16.03 2.07 -12.40
C PHE A 358 -17.47 2.33 -12.82
N GLN A 359 -18.23 1.25 -13.03
CA GLN A 359 -19.66 1.34 -13.32
C GLN A 359 -20.36 2.17 -12.24
N GLU A 360 -20.66 3.41 -12.59
CA GLU A 360 -21.68 4.20 -11.93
C GLU A 360 -23.01 3.55 -12.28
N VAL A 361 -23.84 3.26 -11.28
CA VAL A 361 -25.21 2.84 -11.54
C VAL A 361 -25.92 4.06 -12.12
N ASN A 362 -26.01 4.11 -13.44
CA ASN A 362 -26.86 5.06 -14.13
C ASN A 362 -28.32 4.64 -13.86
N ASP A 363 -28.89 5.18 -12.78
CA ASP A 363 -30.30 5.04 -12.39
C ASP A 363 -31.29 5.72 -13.39
N HIS A 364 -30.85 5.90 -14.63
CA HIS A 364 -31.66 6.36 -15.75
C HIS A 364 -32.58 5.29 -16.34
N ASP A 365 -32.28 3.99 -16.13
CA ASP A 365 -33.11 2.89 -16.66
C ASP A 365 -34.26 2.46 -15.73
N HIS A 366 -34.39 3.04 -14.53
CA HIS A 366 -35.41 2.65 -13.54
C HIS A 366 -36.39 3.75 -13.08
N MET A 367 -36.30 4.97 -13.62
CA MET A 367 -37.32 6.01 -13.41
C MET A 367 -37.91 6.53 -14.73
N GLY A 368 -38.87 5.78 -15.25
CA GLY A 368 -39.82 6.32 -16.22
C GLY A 368 -40.70 7.41 -15.60
N VAL A 369 -41.07 8.40 -16.43
CA VAL A 369 -42.14 9.38 -16.19
C VAL A 369 -41.82 10.57 -15.26
N TYR A 370 -41.36 11.65 -15.90
CA TYR A 370 -41.38 13.06 -15.48
C TYR A 370 -40.76 13.48 -14.13
N SER A 371 -39.60 14.15 -14.21
CA SER A 371 -39.27 15.29 -13.35
C SER A 371 -38.46 16.33 -14.16
N PRO A 372 -38.76 17.64 -14.10
CA PRO A 372 -38.01 18.64 -14.87
C PRO A 372 -36.58 18.78 -14.34
N GLN A 373 -35.59 18.57 -15.22
CA GLN A 373 -34.18 18.73 -14.88
C GLN A 373 -33.86 20.20 -14.60
N VAL A 374 -33.53 20.52 -13.35
CA VAL A 374 -32.68 21.68 -13.04
C VAL A 374 -31.24 21.18 -13.12
N PRO A 375 -30.40 21.66 -14.03
CA PRO A 375 -29.00 21.25 -14.06
C PRO A 375 -28.28 21.85 -12.84
N MET A 376 -28.01 21.01 -11.84
CA MET A 376 -27.05 21.31 -10.77
C MET A 376 -25.66 21.46 -11.40
N ALA A 377 -25.21 22.70 -11.55
CA ALA A 377 -23.82 23.00 -11.86
C ALA A 377 -22.94 22.47 -10.70
N GLY A 378 -22.19 21.40 -10.97
CA GLY A 378 -21.42 20.67 -9.95
C GLY A 378 -21.25 19.16 -10.20
N SER A 379 -21.97 18.58 -11.17
CA SER A 379 -21.81 17.14 -11.50
C SER A 379 -20.46 16.78 -12.16
N GLU A 380 -19.71 17.76 -12.67
CA GLU A 380 -18.38 17.54 -13.28
C GLU A 380 -17.25 17.40 -12.24
N ASP A 381 -17.48 17.81 -10.98
CA ASP A 381 -16.53 17.67 -9.86
C ASP A 381 -16.64 16.31 -9.14
N ARG A 382 -17.29 15.31 -9.75
CA ARG A 382 -17.29 13.93 -9.24
C ARG A 382 -15.86 13.40 -9.30
N ASN A 383 -15.21 13.29 -8.12
CA ASN A 383 -13.77 13.01 -7.96
C ASN A 383 -13.21 12.09 -9.06
N GLN A 384 -12.26 12.60 -9.85
CA GLN A 384 -11.65 11.90 -10.99
C GLN A 384 -10.68 10.75 -10.59
N TYR A 385 -10.86 10.19 -9.38
CA TYR A 385 -10.01 9.16 -8.77
C TYR A 385 -9.85 7.91 -9.65
N GLN A 386 -10.91 7.55 -10.38
CA GLN A 386 -10.95 6.45 -11.35
C GLN A 386 -9.81 6.58 -12.37
N TYR A 387 -9.55 7.80 -12.88
CA TYR A 387 -8.49 8.06 -13.85
C TYR A 387 -7.10 8.02 -13.24
N TYR A 388 -6.94 8.47 -11.98
CA TYR A 388 -5.65 8.34 -11.28
C TYR A 388 -5.31 6.87 -11.00
N PHE A 389 -6.28 6.07 -10.56
CA PHE A 389 -6.10 4.64 -10.34
C PHE A 389 -5.75 3.88 -11.63
N LEU A 390 -6.49 4.12 -12.72
CA LEU A 390 -6.18 3.55 -14.03
C LEU A 390 -4.82 4.00 -14.57
N ALA A 391 -4.43 5.25 -14.33
CA ALA A 391 -3.10 5.75 -14.70
C ALA A 391 -1.99 5.06 -13.90
N MET A 392 -2.17 4.84 -12.59
CA MET A 392 -1.22 4.08 -11.76
C MET A 392 -1.02 2.65 -12.28
N ILE A 393 -2.12 1.95 -12.64
CA ILE A 393 -2.05 0.63 -13.27
C ILE A 393 -1.26 0.70 -14.58
N ALA A 394 -1.57 1.65 -15.47
CA ALA A 394 -0.88 1.74 -16.76
C ALA A 394 0.61 2.09 -16.63
N LEU A 395 0.96 2.97 -15.68
CA LEU A 395 2.35 3.29 -15.33
C LEU A 395 3.10 2.06 -14.83
N ARG A 396 2.48 1.27 -13.95
CA ARG A 396 3.00 -0.01 -13.44
C ARG A 396 3.30 -0.99 -14.58
N ARG A 397 2.33 -1.23 -15.46
CA ARG A 397 2.50 -2.12 -16.63
C ARG A 397 3.62 -1.64 -17.56
N LEU A 398 3.71 -0.33 -17.78
CA LEU A 398 4.78 0.27 -18.59
C LEU A 398 6.17 0.07 -17.94
N ILE A 399 6.29 0.26 -16.63
CA ILE A 399 7.55 0.02 -15.88
C ILE A 399 7.96 -1.46 -15.96
N ALA A 400 7.03 -2.39 -15.75
CA ALA A 400 7.29 -3.82 -15.84
C ALA A 400 7.76 -4.22 -17.26
N ARG A 401 7.12 -3.72 -18.32
CA ARG A 401 7.55 -3.93 -19.72
C ARG A 401 8.94 -3.37 -20.00
N ILE A 402 9.23 -2.15 -19.52
CA ILE A 402 10.55 -1.53 -19.68
C ILE A 402 11.63 -2.34 -18.96
N HIS A 403 11.35 -2.81 -17.73
CA HIS A 403 12.26 -3.65 -16.97
C HIS A 403 12.59 -4.96 -17.71
N GLY A 404 11.55 -5.66 -18.22
CA GLY A 404 11.73 -6.84 -19.07
C GLY A 404 12.64 -6.57 -20.26
N VAL A 405 12.32 -5.56 -21.09
CA VAL A 405 13.11 -5.22 -22.31
C VAL A 405 14.55 -4.75 -22.03
N ILE A 406 14.87 -4.34 -20.79
CA ILE A 406 16.23 -3.93 -20.40
C ILE A 406 17.05 -5.11 -19.84
N HIS A 407 16.39 -6.03 -19.14
CA HIS A 407 17.04 -7.08 -18.35
C HIS A 407 16.90 -8.51 -18.93
N GLU A 408 16.05 -8.70 -19.93
CA GLU A 408 15.96 -9.88 -20.81
C GLU A 408 16.48 -9.56 -22.23
#